data_AF-A0A2S5N3N7-F1
#
_entry.id   AF-A0A2S5N3N7-F1
#
_cell.length_a   1.000
_cell.length_b   1.000
_cell.length_c   1.000
_cell.angle_alpha   90.00
_cell.angle_beta   90.00
_cell.angle_gamma   90.00
#
_symmetry.space_group_name_H-M   'P 1'
#
loop_
_entity.id
_entity.type
_entity.pdbx_description
1 polymer ?
#
loop_
_entity_poly.entity_id
_entity_poly.type
_entity_poly.pdbx_seq_one_letter_code
_entity_poly.pdbx_strand_id
1 'polypeptide(L)' 'MGALCTITINSWEGRAPTPGVYFKTLKGKTAYEVISFRATRPGSKTFGRVRCRRLSPSEIPDGATVFYWRWSRR' A
#
# COMPACT_ATOMS: atom_id res chain seq x y z
N MET A 1 -2.64 9.00 -15.96
CA MET A 1 -2.50 9.85 -14.75
C MET A 1 -3.16 9.13 -13.59
N GLY A 2 -2.36 8.63 -12.65
CA GLY A 2 -2.87 7.91 -11.49
C GLY A 2 -3.51 8.82 -10.44
N ALA A 3 -4.66 8.44 -9.88
CA ALA A 3 -5.35 9.22 -8.86
C ALA A 3 -4.67 9.07 -7.49
N LEU A 4 -4.43 10.19 -6.80
CA LEU A 4 -3.94 10.17 -5.42
C LEU A 4 -5.02 9.60 -4.49
N CYS A 5 -4.61 8.68 -3.62
CA CYS A 5 -5.45 7.96 -2.67
C CYS A 5 -4.84 7.98 -1.27
N THR A 6 -5.67 7.76 -0.26
CA THR A 6 -5.21 7.45 1.10
C THR A 6 -5.90 6.17 1.54
N ILE A 7 -5.11 5.20 2.01
CA ILE A 7 -5.59 3.87 2.43
C ILE A 7 -5.17 3.66 3.89
N THR A 8 -6.11 3.25 4.73
CA THR A 8 -5.83 2.87 6.12
C THR A 8 -5.49 1.38 6.18
N ILE A 9 -4.29 1.09 6.65
CA ILE A 9 -3.72 -0.24 6.81
C ILE A 9 -4.08 -0.79 8.18
N ASN A 10 -4.79 -1.91 8.20
CA ASN A 10 -5.08 -2.62 9.43
C ASN A 10 -3.94 -3.58 9.80
N SER A 11 -3.37 -4.26 8.81
CA SER A 11 -2.25 -5.19 8.96
C SER A 11 -1.29 -5.06 7.78
N TRP A 12 0.01 -5.16 8.06
CA TRP A 12 1.08 -5.10 7.07
C TRP A 12 2.06 -6.24 7.34
N GLU A 13 2.35 -7.05 6.33
CA GLU A 13 3.33 -8.11 6.45
C GLU A 13 4.73 -7.55 6.12
N GLY A 14 5.57 -7.42 7.15
CA GLY A 14 6.96 -6.99 7.02
C GLY A 14 7.24 -5.58 7.55
N ARG A 15 8.31 -4.96 7.04
CA ARG A 15 8.71 -3.60 7.43
C ARG A 15 7.72 -2.58 6.90
N ALA A 16 7.56 -1.48 7.64
CA ALA A 16 6.71 -0.36 7.23
C ALA A 16 6.98 0.07 5.78
N PRO A 17 5.93 0.37 4.98
CA PRO A 17 6.10 0.76 3.59
C PRO A 17 6.88 2.07 3.48
N THR A 18 7.89 2.08 2.62
CA THR A 18 8.66 3.28 2.30
C THR A 18 8.11 3.95 1.03
N PRO A 19 8.26 5.28 0.87
CA PRO A 19 7.97 5.95 -0.40
C PRO A 19 8.68 5.28 -1.59
N GLY A 20 8.01 5.18 -2.74
CA GLY A 20 8.51 4.52 -3.95
C GLY A 20 8.28 3.01 -4.00
N VAL A 21 7.78 2.41 -2.92
CA VAL A 21 7.35 1.01 -2.91
C VAL A 21 5.99 0.86 -3.58
N TYR A 22 5.73 -0.28 -4.19
CA TYR A 22 4.45 -0.59 -4.79
C TYR A 22 3.73 -1.68 -3.99
N PHE A 23 2.40 -1.62 -3.95
CA PHE A 23 1.60 -2.69 -3.38
C PHE A 23 0.35 -2.94 -4.22
N LYS A 24 -0.12 -4.18 -4.21
CA LYS A 24 -1.36 -4.58 -4.87
C LYS A 24 -2.19 -5.45 -3.95
N THR A 25 -3.50 -5.42 -4.19
CA THR A 25 -4.40 -6.40 -3.56
C THR A 25 -4.15 -7.79 -4.14
N LEU A 26 -4.42 -8.86 -3.37
CA LEU A 26 -4.29 -10.25 -3.85
C LEU A 26 -5.03 -10.53 -5.16
N LYS A 27 -6.17 -9.87 -5.42
CA LYS A 27 -6.92 -10.01 -6.67
C LYS A 27 -6.33 -9.21 -7.86
N GLY A 28 -5.25 -8.45 -7.64
CA GLY A 28 -4.32 -8.00 -8.68
C GLY A 28 -4.81 -6.93 -9.67
N LYS A 29 -6.07 -6.47 -9.63
CA LYS A 29 -6.62 -5.54 -10.64
C LYS A 29 -6.18 -4.08 -10.49
N THR A 30 -5.54 -3.71 -9.39
CA THR A 30 -5.11 -2.32 -9.14
C THR A 30 -3.85 -2.34 -8.31
N ALA A 31 -2.90 -1.50 -8.70
CA ALA A 31 -1.65 -1.26 -8.03
C ALA A 31 -1.63 0.12 -7.40
N TYR A 32 -0.79 0.27 -6.38
CA TYR A 32 -0.64 1.48 -5.61
C TYR A 32 0.83 1.73 -5.36
N GLU A 33 1.30 2.93 -5.69
CA GLU A 33 2.62 3.40 -5.33
C GLU A 33 2.52 4.14 -4.00
N VAL A 34 3.38 3.82 -3.05
CA VAL A 34 3.46 4.49 -1.76
C VAL A 34 4.14 5.83 -1.96
N ILE A 35 3.46 6.91 -1.58
CA ILE A 35 4.03 8.26 -1.56
C ILE A 35 4.51 8.61 -0.14
N SER A 36 3.73 8.23 0.86
CA SER A 36 4.09 8.44 2.26
C SER A 36 3.37 7.46 3.16
N PHE A 37 4.03 7.02 4.23
CA PHE A 37 3.44 6.20 5.27
C PHE A 37 3.44 6.92 6.60
N ARG A 38 2.33 6.82 7.33
CA ARG A 38 2.20 7.28 8.70
C ARG A 38 1.80 6.10 9.57
N ALA A 39 2.74 5.59 10.36
CA ALA A 39 2.45 4.58 11.36
C ALA A 39 1.43 5.10 12.38
N THR A 40 0.52 4.24 12.82
CA THR A 40 -0.37 4.57 13.94
C THR A 40 0.36 4.33 15.27
N ARG A 41 -0.14 4.97 16.33
CA ARG A 41 0.43 4.81 17.68
C ARG A 41 0.35 3.34 18.14
N PRO A 42 1.31 2.89 18.98
CA PRO A 42 1.22 1.61 19.68
C PRO A 42 -0.14 1.49 20.40
N GLY A 43 -0.84 0.37 20.25
CA GLY A 43 -2.18 0.14 20.80
C GLY A 43 -3.35 0.48 19.87
N SER A 44 -3.09 1.02 18.67
CA SER A 44 -4.14 1.20 17.66
C SER A 44 -4.51 -0.13 16.98
N LYS A 45 -5.80 -0.29 16.65
CA LYS A 45 -6.31 -1.42 15.82
C LYS A 45 -5.86 -1.36 14.35
N THR A 46 -5.09 -0.33 14.00
CA THR A 46 -4.61 -0.09 12.63
C THR A 46 -3.10 0.05 12.63
N PHE A 47 -2.44 -0.50 11.61
CA PHE A 47 -1.00 -0.41 11.39
C PHE A 47 -0.57 1.00 10.97
N GLY A 48 -1.33 1.67 10.10
CA GLY A 48 -1.02 3.04 9.68
C GLY A 48 -1.90 3.56 8.55
N ARG A 49 -1.59 4.76 8.05
CA ARG A 49 -2.18 5.32 6.84
C ARG A 49 -1.11 5.47 5.77
N VAL A 50 -1.39 4.94 4.59
CA VAL A 50 -0.58 5.14 3.39
C VAL A 50 -1.26 6.14 2.47
N ARG A 51 -0.53 7.19 2.10
CA ARG A 51 -0.86 8.01 0.94
C ARG A 51 -0.25 7.34 -0.28
N CYS A 52 -1.05 7.10 -1.29
CA CYS A 52 -0.69 6.35 -2.47
C CYS A 52 -1.06 7.06 -3.77
N ARG A 53 -0.42 6.67 -4.87
CA ARG A 53 -0.94 6.91 -6.22
C ARG A 53 -1.52 5.61 -6.75
N ARG A 54 -2.78 5.63 -7.19
CA ARG A 54 -3.42 4.49 -7.85
C ARG A 54 -2.91 4.41 -9.29
N LEU A 55 -2.43 3.25 -9.71
CA LEU A 55 -1.94 2.99 -11.06
C LEU A 55 -2.36 1.60 -11.54
N SER A 56 -2.23 1.37 -12.84
CA SER A 56 -2.46 0.06 -13.44
C SER A 56 -1.31 -0.88 -13.07
N PRO A 57 -1.55 -2.19 -12.88
CA PRO A 57 -0.47 -3.15 -12.62
C PRO A 57 0.62 -3.17 -13.69
N SER A 58 0.26 -2.85 -14.94
CA SER A 58 1.17 -2.70 -16.07
C SER A 58 2.06 -1.44 -16.02
N GLU A 59 1.74 -0.48 -15.15
CA GLU A 59 2.53 0.73 -14.93
C GLU A 59 3.56 0.55 -13.80
N ILE A 60 3.60 -0.62 -13.16
CA ILE A 60 4.64 -0.95 -12.17
C ILE A 60 5.96 -1.18 -12.93
N PRO A 61 7.07 -0.50 -12.54
CA PRO A 61 8.37 -0.73 -13.15
C PRO A 61 8.83 -2.18 -12.98
N ASP A 62 9.48 -2.74 -14.00
CA ASP A 62 10.15 -4.04 -13.90
C ASP A 62 11.23 -3.97 -12.80
N GLY A 63 11.20 -4.93 -11.86
CA GLY A 63 12.08 -4.94 -10.67
C GLY A 63 11.58 -4.14 -9.46
N ALA A 64 10.43 -3.47 -9.54
CA ALA A 64 9.86 -2.79 -8.38
C ALA A 64 9.47 -3.76 -7.26
N THR A 65 9.75 -3.39 -6.01
CA THR A 65 9.32 -4.17 -4.85
C THR A 65 7.80 -4.06 -4.69
N VAL A 66 7.09 -5.18 -4.91
CA VAL A 66 5.64 -5.26 -4.79
C VAL A 66 5.25 -6.01 -3.52
N PHE A 67 4.63 -5.31 -2.57
CA PHE A 67 4.04 -5.94 -1.39
C PHE A 67 2.61 -6.37 -1.66
N TYR A 68 2.22 -7.48 -1.03
CA TYR A 68 0.84 -7.96 -1.07
C TYR A 68 0.11 -7.51 0.17
N TRP A 69 -0.90 -6.67 -0.04
CA TRP A 69 -1.81 -6.27 1.02
C TRP A 69 -3.00 -7.23 1.06
N ARG A 70 -3.34 -7.70 2.26
CA ARG A 70 -4.67 -8.26 2.54
C ARG A 70 -5.51 -7.20 3.23
N TRP A 71 -6.67 -6.89 2.64
CA TRP A 71 -7.72 -6.25 3.43
C TRP A 71 -8.03 -7.24 4.54
N SER A 72 -7.91 -6.84 5.80
CA SER A 72 -8.43 -7.67 6.88
C SER A 72 -9.90 -7.88 6.54
N ARG A 73 -10.28 -9.13 6.20
CA ARG A 73 -11.69 -9.53 6.31
C ARG A 73 -12.03 -9.24 7.75
N ARG A 74 -12.86 -8.22 7.95
CA ARG A 74 -13.42 -7.92 9.24
C ARG A 74 -14.20 -9.14 9.73
#